data_AF-A0A538GSK2-F1
#
_entry.id   AF-A0A538GSK2-F1
#
_cell.length_a   1.000
_cell.length_b   1.000
_cell.length_c   1.000
_cell.angle_alpha   90.00
_cell.angle_beta   90.00
_cell.angle_gamma   90.00
#
_symmetry.space_group_name_H-M   'P 1'
#
loop_
_entity.id
_entity.type
_entity.pdbx_description
1 polymer ?
#
loop_
_entity_poly.entity_id
_entity_poly.type
_entity_poly.pdbx_seq_one_letter_code
_entity_poly.pdbx_strand_id
1 'polypeptide(L)'
;MFWRGALERTCEDPARLPALLGALEGRDLIRRQTVSAIEGDQQFMFKHVLIRDVAYDLLPRARKRERHAQVAEFLQEATSETGEAAAALARHWRDAGESERAIDHLLTAAEEAERGWAKDRAVAFYREALELLPEDDGDRRNNVKRRLAIAHTAAYHVRDARLLQLEGD
;
A
#
# COMPACT_ATOMS: atom_id res chain seq x y z
N MET A 1 7.13 -4.97 4.85
CA MET A 1 7.43 -4.46 6.20
C MET A 1 6.18 -4.66 7.04
N PHE A 2 6.31 -4.66 8.37
CA PHE A 2 5.17 -4.77 9.28
C PHE A 2 5.52 -4.10 10.60
N TRP A 3 4.49 -3.77 11.39
CA TRP A 3 4.63 -3.03 12.64
C TRP A 3 4.21 -3.87 13.83
N ARG A 4 4.79 -3.59 14.99
CA ARG A 4 4.45 -4.31 16.21
C ARG A 4 3.00 -4.05 16.65
N GLY A 5 2.53 -2.81 16.59
CA GLY A 5 1.14 -2.46 16.93
C GLY A 5 0.11 -3.20 16.08
N ALA A 6 0.39 -3.39 14.78
CA ALA A 6 -0.43 -4.22 13.91
C ALA A 6 -0.46 -5.69 14.37
N LEU A 7 0.68 -6.24 14.80
CA LEU A 7 0.75 -7.61 15.31
C LEU A 7 0.02 -7.77 16.66
N GLU A 8 0.07 -6.78 17.55
CA GLU A 8 -0.63 -6.81 18.83
C GLU A 8 -2.16 -6.91 18.67
N ARG A 9 -2.72 -6.36 17.59
CA ARG A 9 -4.16 -6.48 17.27
C ARG A 9 -4.57 -7.81 16.65
N THR A 10 -3.61 -8.54 16.10
CA THR A 10 -3.87 -9.77 15.33
C THR A 10 -3.41 -11.03 16.05
N CYS A 11 -2.50 -10.91 17.02
CA CYS A 11 -1.99 -12.00 17.81
C CYS A 11 -2.95 -12.38 18.94
N GLU A 12 -3.10 -13.69 19.19
CA GLU A 12 -3.91 -14.20 20.29
C GLU A 12 -3.27 -13.95 21.66
N ASP A 13 -1.93 -13.88 21.72
CA ASP A 13 -1.16 -13.64 22.94
C ASP A 13 -0.12 -12.54 22.73
N PRO A 14 -0.52 -11.26 22.89
CA PRO A 14 0.38 -10.11 22.75
C PRO A 14 1.55 -10.13 23.74
N ALA A 15 1.43 -10.79 24.90
CA ALA A 15 2.49 -10.84 25.91
C ALA A 15 3.71 -11.63 25.43
N ARG A 16 3.51 -12.60 24.52
CA ARG A 16 4.59 -13.38 23.92
C ARG A 16 5.24 -12.71 22.72
N LEU A 17 4.62 -11.67 22.16
CA LEU A 17 5.06 -11.04 20.93
C LEU A 17 6.52 -10.54 20.99
N PRO A 18 7.00 -9.88 22.05
CA PRO A 18 8.39 -9.44 22.13
C PRO A 18 9.39 -10.61 22.07
N ALA A 19 9.08 -11.71 22.74
CA ALA A 19 9.93 -12.90 22.74
C ALA A 19 9.95 -13.59 21.36
N LEU A 20 8.81 -13.65 20.68
CA LEU A 20 8.69 -14.20 19.33
C LEU A 20 9.45 -13.36 18.30
N LEU A 21 9.30 -12.03 18.33
CA LEU A 21 10.04 -11.12 17.47
C LEU A 21 11.55 -11.25 17.72
N GLY A 22 11.98 -11.28 18.97
CA GLY A 22 13.38 -11.50 19.34
C GLY A 22 13.93 -12.84 18.83
N ALA A 23 13.14 -13.91 18.88
CA ALA A 23 13.53 -15.21 18.34
C ALA A 23 13.65 -15.21 16.80
N LEU A 24 12.75 -14.51 16.10
CA LEU A 24 12.81 -14.35 14.64
C LEU A 24 14.00 -13.49 14.20
N GLU A 25 14.33 -12.44 14.97
CA GLU A 25 15.53 -11.61 14.75
C GLU A 25 16.81 -12.41 15.02
N GLY A 26 16.86 -13.19 16.12
CA GLY A 26 18.02 -14.03 16.46
C GLY A 26 18.26 -15.17 15.49
N ARG A 27 17.21 -15.63 14.79
CA ARG A 27 17.28 -16.58 13.66
C ARG A 27 17.49 -15.89 12.32
N ASP A 28 17.65 -14.57 12.31
CA ASP A 28 17.97 -13.76 11.14
C ASP A 28 16.90 -13.86 10.03
N LEU A 29 15.64 -14.10 10.43
CA LEU A 29 14.48 -14.19 9.53
C LEU A 29 13.85 -12.82 9.29
N ILE A 30 13.91 -11.94 10.29
CA ILE A 30 13.42 -10.57 10.23
C ILE A 30 14.50 -9.62 10.76
N ARG A 31 14.34 -8.33 10.44
CA ARG A 31 15.18 -7.25 10.94
C ARG A 31 14.32 -6.09 11.37
N ARG A 32 14.55 -5.59 12.58
CA ARG A 32 14.02 -4.28 12.99
C ARG A 32 14.65 -3.16 12.16
N GLN A 33 13.82 -2.20 11.77
CA GLN A 33 14.25 -0.98 11.10
C GLN A 33 14.59 0.08 12.13
N THR A 34 15.63 0.89 11.85
CA THR A 34 16.03 2.00 12.72
C THR A 34 15.01 3.13 12.73
N VAL A 35 14.31 3.33 11.60
CA VAL A 35 13.25 4.32 11.43
C VAL A 35 11.94 3.59 11.16
N SER A 36 10.88 4.00 11.85
CA SER A 36 9.51 3.55 11.59
C SER A 36 8.77 4.62 10.79
N ALA A 37 7.98 4.19 9.81
CA ALA A 37 7.05 5.07 9.10
C ALA A 37 5.85 5.47 9.96
N ILE A 38 5.60 4.76 11.06
CA ILE A 38 4.54 5.06 12.02
C ILE A 38 5.19 5.52 13.31
N GLU A 39 4.90 6.76 13.69
CA GLU A 39 5.42 7.36 14.91
C GLU A 39 5.00 6.54 16.13
N GLY A 40 5.95 6.27 17.02
CA GLY A 40 5.70 5.49 18.24
C GLY A 40 5.63 3.97 18.06
N ASP A 41 5.66 3.42 16.83
CA ASP A 41 5.65 1.97 16.60
C ASP A 41 7.01 1.44 16.13
N GLN A 42 7.24 0.14 16.34
CA GLN A 42 8.41 -0.60 15.91
C GLN A 42 8.16 -1.26 14.56
N GLN A 43 8.99 -0.92 13.58
CA GLN A 43 8.91 -1.46 12.22
C GLN A 43 9.91 -2.60 12.00
N PHE A 44 9.45 -3.63 11.31
CA PHE A 44 10.23 -4.81 10.97
C PHE A 44 10.12 -5.13 9.47
N MET A 45 11.10 -5.85 8.95
CA MET A 45 11.12 -6.35 7.59
C MET A 45 11.64 -7.78 7.56
N PHE A 46 11.08 -8.63 6.68
CA PHE A 46 11.66 -9.93 6.38
C PHE A 46 13.05 -9.75 5.76
N LYS A 47 14.01 -10.56 6.18
CA LYS A 47 15.36 -10.47 5.62
C LYS A 47 15.41 -10.83 4.13
N HIS A 48 14.60 -11.82 3.73
CA HIS A 48 14.51 -12.30 2.36
C HIS A 48 13.06 -12.39 1.91
N VAL A 49 12.81 -12.04 0.65
CA VAL A 49 11.48 -12.10 0.04
C VAL A 49 10.90 -13.53 0.09
N LEU A 50 11.74 -14.56 -0.09
CA LEU A 50 11.31 -15.96 -0.03
C LEU A 50 10.80 -16.38 1.35
N ILE A 51 11.38 -15.86 2.44
CA ILE A 51 10.91 -16.14 3.80
C ILE A 51 9.49 -15.60 3.97
N ARG A 52 9.26 -14.37 3.50
CA ARG A 52 7.94 -13.75 3.50
C ARG A 52 6.97 -14.60 2.68
N ASP A 53 7.35 -14.97 1.46
CA ASP A 53 6.45 -15.64 0.52
C ASP A 53 6.05 -17.03 1.05
N VAL A 54 7.00 -17.81 1.58
CA VAL A 54 6.71 -19.09 2.24
C VAL A 54 5.80 -18.89 3.45
N ALA A 55 6.13 -17.96 4.35
CA ALA A 55 5.30 -17.69 5.53
C ALA A 55 3.89 -17.22 5.15
N TYR A 56 3.78 -16.41 4.11
CA TYR A 56 2.52 -15.94 3.58
C TYR A 56 1.71 -17.10 2.99
N ASP A 57 2.32 -17.97 2.18
CA ASP A 57 1.63 -19.08 1.52
C ASP A 57 1.15 -20.19 2.46
N LEU A 58 1.72 -20.27 3.67
CA LEU A 58 1.19 -21.15 4.73
C LEU A 58 -0.17 -20.68 5.29
N LEU A 59 -0.58 -19.42 5.06
CA LEU A 59 -1.84 -18.90 5.58
C LEU A 59 -3.02 -19.23 4.64
N PRO A 60 -4.14 -19.76 5.17
CA PRO A 60 -5.37 -19.91 4.41
C PRO A 60 -5.88 -18.56 3.85
N ARG A 61 -6.52 -18.57 2.68
CA ARG A 61 -7.01 -17.35 2.01
C ARG A 61 -7.91 -16.49 2.91
N ALA A 62 -8.80 -17.12 3.70
CA ALA A 62 -9.66 -16.40 4.64
C ALA A 62 -8.86 -15.65 5.71
N ARG A 63 -7.84 -16.32 6.30
CA ARG A 63 -6.94 -15.69 7.28
C ARG A 63 -6.11 -14.58 6.66
N LYS A 64 -5.65 -14.73 5.41
CA LYS A 64 -4.97 -13.64 4.69
C LYS A 64 -5.87 -12.40 4.62
N ARG A 65 -7.11 -12.55 4.16
CA ARG A 65 -8.08 -11.45 4.06
C ARG A 65 -8.32 -10.76 5.40
N GLU A 66 -8.59 -11.53 6.46
CA GLU A 66 -8.77 -11.00 7.82
C GLU A 66 -7.55 -10.18 8.28
N ARG A 67 -6.34 -10.71 8.10
CA ARG A 67 -5.10 -10.02 8.49
C ARG A 67 -4.86 -8.76 7.67
N HIS A 68 -5.17 -8.78 6.38
CA HIS A 68 -5.06 -7.58 5.54
C HIS A 68 -6.04 -6.48 5.98
N ALA A 69 -7.27 -6.82 6.36
CA ALA A 69 -8.23 -5.86 6.90
C ALA A 69 -7.72 -5.24 8.21
N GLN A 70 -7.28 -6.07 9.16
CA GLN A 70 -6.78 -5.60 10.47
C GLN A 70 -5.55 -4.69 10.35
N VAL A 71 -4.65 -4.99 9.40
CA VAL A 71 -3.51 -4.10 9.11
C VAL A 71 -3.98 -2.79 8.51
N ALA A 72 -4.95 -2.80 7.60
CA ALA A 72 -5.48 -1.57 7.02
C ALA A 72 -6.15 -0.67 8.06
N GLU A 73 -6.92 -1.24 9.00
CA GLU A 73 -7.51 -0.50 10.13
C GLU A 73 -6.44 0.13 11.00
N PHE A 74 -5.42 -0.66 11.36
CA PHE A 74 -4.29 -0.16 12.12
C PHE A 74 -3.58 1.01 11.42
N LEU A 75 -3.31 0.89 10.11
CA LEU A 75 -2.68 1.97 9.33
C LEU A 75 -3.56 3.22 9.29
N GLN A 76 -4.87 3.05 9.15
CA GLN A 76 -5.82 4.16 9.08
C GLN A 76 -5.89 4.93 10.41
N GLU A 77 -5.77 4.24 11.54
CA GLU A 77 -5.75 4.86 12.87
C GLU A 77 -4.39 5.48 13.23
N ALA A 78 -3.31 4.87 12.76
CA ALA A 78 -1.96 5.28 13.10
C ALA A 78 -1.43 6.44 12.24
N THR A 79 -2.10 6.77 11.13
CA THR A 79 -1.66 7.82 10.21
C THR A 79 -2.64 8.99 10.22
N SER A 80 -2.18 10.17 10.62
CA SER A 80 -2.97 11.40 10.60
C SER A 80 -3.20 11.93 9.19
N GLU A 81 -2.30 11.63 8.26
CA GLU A 81 -2.36 12.04 6.86
C GLU A 81 -2.65 10.84 5.94
N THR A 82 -3.91 10.69 5.57
CA THR A 82 -4.38 9.61 4.69
C THR A 82 -3.64 9.57 3.35
N GLY A 83 -3.11 10.70 2.87
CA GLY A 83 -2.44 10.83 1.58
C GLY A 83 -1.17 9.98 1.46
N GLU A 84 -0.27 10.04 2.45
CA GLU A 84 0.99 9.28 2.43
C GLU A 84 0.76 7.77 2.56
N ALA A 85 -0.27 7.37 3.33
CA ALA A 85 -0.65 5.97 3.52
C ALA A 85 -1.61 5.42 2.44
N ALA A 86 -2.17 6.27 1.57
CA ALA A 86 -3.27 5.90 0.66
C ALA A 86 -2.93 4.68 -0.22
N ALA A 87 -1.73 4.65 -0.80
CA ALA A 87 -1.31 3.53 -1.65
C ALA A 87 -1.16 2.22 -0.87
N ALA A 88 -0.74 2.28 0.40
CA ALA A 88 -0.63 1.12 1.26
C ALA A 88 -2.03 0.63 1.70
N LEU A 89 -2.90 1.56 2.11
CA LEU A 89 -4.29 1.29 2.47
C LEU A 89 -5.05 0.64 1.32
N ALA A 90 -4.94 1.19 0.10
CA ALA A 90 -5.51 0.62 -1.11
C ALA A 90 -5.14 -0.86 -1.30
N ARG A 91 -3.85 -1.20 -1.17
CA ARG A 91 -3.38 -2.58 -1.30
C ARG A 91 -3.96 -3.48 -0.21
N HIS A 92 -3.93 -3.05 1.04
CA HIS A 92 -4.43 -3.88 2.14
C HIS A 92 -5.96 -4.08 2.04
N TRP A 93 -6.74 -3.07 1.66
CA TRP A 93 -8.17 -3.24 1.43
C TRP A 93 -8.48 -4.15 0.24
N ARG A 94 -7.72 -4.03 -0.86
CA ARG A 94 -7.85 -4.93 -2.02
C ARG A 94 -7.59 -6.37 -1.62
N ASP A 95 -6.50 -6.63 -0.90
CA ASP A 95 -6.13 -7.98 -0.45
C ASP A 95 -7.09 -8.53 0.63
N ALA A 96 -7.78 -7.66 1.36
CA ALA A 96 -8.89 -8.00 2.25
C ALA A 96 -10.20 -8.33 1.49
N GLY A 97 -10.30 -7.97 0.21
CA GLY A 97 -11.52 -8.11 -0.60
C GLY A 97 -12.54 -6.99 -0.37
N GLU A 98 -12.13 -5.86 0.21
CA GLU A 98 -12.95 -4.67 0.44
C GLU A 98 -12.76 -3.68 -0.71
N SER A 99 -13.32 -4.02 -1.88
CA SER A 99 -13.07 -3.32 -3.15
C SER A 99 -13.42 -1.83 -3.10
N GLU A 100 -14.55 -1.45 -2.50
CA GLU A 100 -14.96 -0.03 -2.40
C GLU A 100 -13.95 0.80 -1.60
N ARG A 101 -13.52 0.29 -0.42
CA ARG A 101 -12.48 0.96 0.38
C ARG A 101 -11.17 1.05 -0.38
N ALA A 102 -10.80 0.00 -1.12
CA ALA A 102 -9.60 0.00 -1.94
C ALA A 102 -9.68 1.06 -3.05
N ILE A 103 -10.82 1.19 -3.73
CA ILE A 103 -11.06 2.21 -4.76
C ILE A 103 -10.88 3.61 -4.19
N ASP A 104 -11.49 3.92 -3.05
CA ASP A 104 -11.39 5.25 -2.44
C ASP A 104 -9.94 5.64 -2.18
N HIS A 105 -9.16 4.74 -1.59
CA HIS A 105 -7.74 4.97 -1.33
C HIS A 105 -6.88 4.98 -2.59
N LEU A 106 -7.22 4.22 -3.64
CA LEU A 106 -6.55 4.31 -4.95
C LEU A 106 -6.75 5.69 -5.58
N LEU A 107 -7.96 6.25 -5.48
CA LEU A 107 -8.25 7.58 -6.00
C LEU A 107 -7.50 8.66 -5.20
N THR A 108 -7.46 8.57 -3.87
CA THR A 108 -6.63 9.46 -3.06
C THR A 108 -5.15 9.35 -3.43
N ALA A 109 -4.62 8.13 -3.56
CA ALA A 109 -3.22 7.91 -3.94
C ALA A 109 -2.89 8.48 -5.34
N ALA A 110 -3.85 8.41 -6.27
CA ALA A 110 -3.71 8.99 -7.60
C ALA A 110 -3.64 10.52 -7.54
N GLU A 111 -4.49 11.17 -6.75
CA GLU A 111 -4.49 12.63 -6.56
C GLU A 111 -3.19 13.14 -5.94
N GLU A 112 -2.70 12.44 -4.91
CA GLU A 112 -1.41 12.75 -4.29
C GLU A 112 -0.26 12.60 -5.30
N ALA A 113 -0.24 11.50 -6.07
CA ALA A 113 0.76 11.29 -7.10
C ALA A 113 0.70 12.34 -8.22
N GLU A 114 -0.49 12.84 -8.55
CA GLU A 114 -0.66 13.96 -9.47
C GLU A 114 -0.06 15.25 -8.90
N ARG A 115 -0.34 15.57 -7.64
CA ARG A 115 0.19 16.77 -6.97
C ARG A 115 1.70 16.70 -6.77
N GLY A 116 2.24 15.52 -6.48
CA GLY A 116 3.67 15.24 -6.31
C GLY A 116 4.46 15.00 -7.60
N TRP A 117 3.90 15.30 -8.78
CA TRP A 117 4.55 15.13 -10.10
C TRP A 117 4.91 13.68 -10.50
N ALA A 118 4.40 12.68 -9.78
CA ALA A 118 4.56 11.26 -10.07
C ALA A 118 3.45 10.74 -11.00
N LYS A 119 3.33 11.33 -12.19
CA LYS A 119 2.20 11.07 -13.12
C LYS A 119 2.07 9.59 -13.53
N ASP A 120 3.19 8.89 -13.71
CA ASP A 120 3.20 7.45 -14.01
C ASP A 120 2.56 6.62 -12.87
N ARG A 121 2.74 7.05 -11.62
CA ARG A 121 2.12 6.40 -10.45
C ARG A 121 0.63 6.70 -10.38
N ALA A 122 0.22 7.94 -10.66
CA ALA A 122 -1.20 8.30 -10.74
C ALA A 122 -1.95 7.46 -11.79
N VAL A 123 -1.36 7.32 -12.98
CA VAL A 123 -1.88 6.45 -14.06
C VAL A 123 -2.07 5.02 -13.57
N ALA A 124 -1.08 4.45 -12.87
CA ALA A 124 -1.20 3.10 -12.33
C ALA A 124 -2.36 2.96 -11.34
N PHE A 125 -2.49 3.91 -10.40
CA PHE A 125 -3.57 3.88 -9.41
C PHE A 125 -4.97 4.03 -10.03
N TYR A 126 -5.14 4.91 -11.02
CA TYR A 126 -6.41 5.04 -11.73
C TYR A 126 -6.79 3.77 -12.51
N ARG A 127 -5.81 3.08 -13.10
CA ARG A 127 -6.05 1.80 -13.78
C ARG A 127 -6.47 0.72 -12.80
N GLU A 128 -5.77 0.60 -11.66
CA GLU A 128 -6.16 -0.33 -10.60
C GLU A 128 -7.57 -0.03 -10.07
N ALA A 129 -7.96 1.24 -9.93
CA ALA A 129 -9.32 1.61 -9.52
C ALA A 129 -10.37 1.19 -10.56
N LEU A 130 -10.08 1.33 -11.86
CA LEU A 130 -10.96 0.87 -12.94
C LEU A 130 -11.09 -0.65 -13.00
N GLU A 131 -10.07 -1.41 -12.62
CA GLU A 131 -10.17 -2.87 -12.51
C GLU A 131 -11.11 -3.32 -11.40
N LEU A 132 -11.23 -2.53 -10.32
CA LEU A 132 -12.06 -2.86 -9.16
C LEU A 132 -13.49 -2.34 -9.25
N LEU A 133 -13.72 -1.24 -9.99
CA LEU A 133 -15.05 -0.65 -10.14
C LEU A 133 -16.03 -1.61 -10.84
N PRO A 134 -17.27 -1.78 -10.33
CA PRO A 134 -18.31 -2.58 -10.99
C PRO A 134 -18.57 -2.10 -12.42
N GLU A 135 -18.74 -3.02 -13.37
CA GLU A 135 -18.92 -2.68 -14.79
C GLU A 135 -20.23 -1.90 -15.08
N ASP A 136 -21.23 -2.05 -14.23
CA ASP A 136 -22.51 -1.34 -14.29
C ASP A 136 -22.47 0.08 -13.68
N ASP A 137 -21.40 0.44 -12.99
CA ASP A 137 -21.18 1.78 -12.44
C ASP A 137 -20.58 2.74 -13.48
N GLY A 138 -21.38 3.02 -14.52
CA GLY A 138 -20.96 3.82 -15.67
C GLY A 138 -20.46 5.21 -15.28
N ASP A 139 -21.09 5.86 -14.31
CA ASP A 139 -20.75 7.22 -13.90
C ASP A 139 -19.39 7.30 -13.19
N ARG A 140 -19.12 6.43 -12.21
CA ARG A 140 -17.80 6.40 -11.55
C ARG A 140 -16.71 5.97 -12.52
N ARG A 141 -16.96 4.95 -13.36
CA ARG A 141 -15.99 4.52 -14.39
C ARG A 141 -15.65 5.65 -15.36
N ASN A 142 -16.65 6.39 -15.84
CA ASN A 142 -16.43 7.52 -16.76
C ASN A 142 -15.66 8.66 -16.08
N ASN A 143 -15.95 8.94 -14.80
CA ASN A 143 -15.18 9.91 -14.03
C ASN A 143 -13.70 9.51 -13.91
N VAL A 144 -13.41 8.25 -13.54
CA VAL A 144 -12.03 7.77 -13.40
C VAL A 144 -11.31 7.71 -14.75
N LYS A 145 -11.98 7.28 -15.84
CA LYS A 145 -11.40 7.31 -17.20
C LYS A 145 -10.99 8.71 -17.64
N ARG A 146 -11.81 9.72 -17.35
CA ARG A 146 -11.48 11.12 -17.64
C ARG A 146 -10.24 11.56 -16.87
N ARG A 147 -10.17 11.27 -15.57
CA ARG A 147 -9.01 11.61 -14.72
C ARG A 147 -7.74 10.90 -15.20
N LEU A 148 -7.84 9.62 -15.54
CA LEU A 148 -6.77 8.83 -16.14
C LEU A 148 -6.25 9.45 -17.45
N ALA A 149 -7.15 9.91 -18.33
CA ALA A 149 -6.75 10.57 -19.58
C ALA A 149 -5.95 11.85 -19.33
N ILE A 150 -6.38 12.67 -18.36
CA ILE A 150 -5.66 13.89 -17.96
C ILE A 150 -4.27 13.55 -17.41
N ALA A 151 -4.20 12.56 -16.50
CA ALA A 151 -2.93 12.09 -15.93
C ALA A 151 -1.97 11.57 -17.00
N HIS A 152 -2.49 10.85 -18.00
CA HIS A 152 -1.72 10.36 -19.14
C HIS A 152 -1.11 11.50 -19.96
N THR A 153 -1.93 12.45 -20.41
CA THR A 153 -1.46 13.59 -21.21
C THR A 153 -0.38 14.37 -20.46
N ALA A 154 -0.57 14.60 -19.15
CA ALA A 154 0.43 15.24 -18.31
C ALA A 154 1.73 14.43 -18.18
N ALA A 155 1.67 13.09 -18.15
CA ALA A 155 2.85 12.23 -18.06
C ALA A 155 3.72 12.28 -19.33
N TYR A 156 3.10 12.32 -20.51
CA TYR A 156 3.82 12.42 -21.79
C TYR A 156 4.56 13.75 -21.91
N HIS A 157 3.90 14.88 -21.60
CA HIS A 157 4.54 16.19 -21.68
C HIS A 157 5.71 16.38 -20.71
N VAL A 158 5.67 15.77 -19.52
CA VAL A 158 6.77 15.83 -18.55
C VAL A 158 7.98 15.01 -19.02
N ARG A 159 7.77 13.86 -19.68
CA ARG A 159 8.87 13.07 -20.25
C ARG A 159 9.54 13.79 -21.41
N ASP A 160 8.77 14.39 -22.30
CA ASP A 160 9.31 15.16 -23.43
C ASP A 160 10.15 16.36 -22.94
N ALA A 161 9.67 17.08 -21.92
CA ALA A 161 10.41 18.19 -21.32
C ALA A 161 11.74 17.73 -20.66
N ARG A 162 11.78 16.53 -20.06
CA ARG A 162 12.99 15.99 -19.43
C ARG A 162 14.00 15.47 -20.45
N LEU A 163 13.55 14.95 -21.59
CA LEU A 163 14.42 14.54 -22.71
C LEU A 163 15.09 15.75 -23.36
N LEU A 164 14.35 16.85 -23.56
CA LEU A 164 14.89 18.10 -24.10
C LEU A 164 15.94 18.78 -23.19
N GLN A 165 15.94 18.48 -21.88
CA GLN A 165 16.97 18.97 -20.95
C GLN A 165 18.24 18.11 -20.92
N LEU A 166 18.21 16.87 -21.44
CA LEU A 166 19.34 15.94 -21.44
C LEU A 166 20.11 15.92 -22.78
N GLU A 167 19.54 16.46 -23.85
CA GLU A 167 20.20 16.59 -25.18
C GLU A 167 20.90 17.95 -25.37
N GLY A 168 20.95 18.79 -24.33
CA GLY A 168 21.50 20.15 -24.35
C GLY A 168 22.86 20.35 -23.66
N ASP A 169 23.49 19.30 -23.14
CA ASP A 169 24.85 19.29 -22.54
C ASP A 169 25.83 18.52 -23.43
#